data_AF-A0A971Z294-F1
#
_entry.id   AF-A0A971Z294-F1
#
_cell.length_a   1.000
_cell.length_b   1.000
_cell.length_c   1.000
_cell.angle_alpha   90.00
_cell.angle_beta   90.00
_cell.angle_gamma   90.00
#
_symmetry.space_group_name_H-M   'P 1'
#
loop_
_entity.id
_entity.type
_entity.pdbx_description
1 polymer ?
#
loop_
_entity_poly.entity_id
_entity_poly.type
_entity_poly.pdbx_seq_one_letter_code
_entity_poly.pdbx_strand_id
1 'polypeptide(L)'
;VFTMLVTLLFLALNGHLVVIEVLVESFTTLPIGQTLQAADFQTLVLRFSWVMASALLIGLPAITALLIVNLSFGVMMRAAPQLNIFSVGFPLTLVFGLFILWVLLGNTAGQYHMLVSDVLIWLREMVGAR
;
A
#
# COMPACT_ATOMS: atom_id res chain seq x y z
N VAL A 1 -11.56 -4.82 -2.11
CA VAL A 1 -10.74 -5.96 -1.62
C VAL A 1 -9.58 -5.48 -0.77
N PHE A 2 -8.63 -4.69 -1.30
CA PHE A 2 -7.46 -4.24 -0.54
C PHE A 2 -7.78 -3.48 0.76
N THR A 3 -8.75 -2.55 0.77
CA THR A 3 -9.14 -1.85 2.01
C THR A 3 -9.64 -2.82 3.07
N MET A 4 -10.51 -3.77 2.69
CA MET A 4 -10.99 -4.80 3.62
C MET A 4 -9.84 -5.68 4.15
N LEU A 5 -8.92 -6.09 3.27
CA LEU A 5 -7.73 -6.85 3.67
C LEU A 5 -6.88 -6.07 4.68
N VAL A 6 -6.57 -4.80 4.38
CA VAL A 6 -5.77 -3.94 5.24
C VAL A 6 -6.44 -3.71 6.59
N THR A 7 -7.76 -3.47 6.62
CA THR A 7 -8.51 -3.34 7.88
C THR A 7 -8.46 -4.64 8.69
N LEU A 8 -8.65 -5.80 8.06
CA LEU A 8 -8.58 -7.09 8.76
C LEU A 8 -7.16 -7.37 9.29
N LEU A 9 -6.12 -7.08 8.51
CA LEU A 9 -4.73 -7.23 8.96
C LEU A 9 -4.40 -6.25 10.10
N PHE A 10 -4.90 -5.01 10.04
CA PHE A 10 -4.73 -4.03 11.11
C PHE A 10 -5.34 -4.53 12.43
N LEU A 11 -6.53 -5.12 12.37
CA LEU A 11 -7.19 -5.73 13.52
C LEU A 11 -6.42 -6.97 14.00
N ALA A 12 -6.00 -7.84 13.08
CA ALA A 12 -5.28 -9.09 13.41
C ALA A 12 -3.93 -8.84 14.07
N LEU A 13 -3.24 -7.76 13.70
CA LEU A 13 -1.97 -7.35 14.30
C LEU A 13 -2.13 -6.50 15.57
N ASN A 14 -3.36 -6.32 16.08
CA ASN A 14 -3.66 -5.45 17.21
C ASN A 14 -3.19 -4.00 17.02
N GLY A 15 -3.06 -3.52 15.78
CA GLY A 15 -2.60 -2.16 15.50
C GLY A 15 -3.49 -1.10 16.13
N HIS A 16 -4.79 -1.39 16.27
CA HIS A 16 -5.73 -0.51 16.96
C HIS A 16 -5.40 -0.31 18.45
N LEU A 17 -4.92 -1.34 19.15
CA LEU A 17 -4.50 -1.23 20.55
C LEU A 17 -3.25 -0.36 20.67
N VAL A 18 -2.28 -0.54 19.76
CA VAL A 18 -1.06 0.28 19.71
C VAL A 18 -1.39 1.75 19.48
N VAL A 19 -2.33 2.06 18.58
CA VAL A 19 -2.75 3.45 18.35
C VAL A 19 -3.40 4.05 19.61
N ILE A 20 -4.22 3.28 20.33
CA ILE A 20 -4.83 3.74 21.59
C ILE A 20 -3.76 3.99 22.65
N GLU A 21 -2.76 3.11 22.76
CA GLU A 21 -1.62 3.28 23.67
C GLU A 21 -0.84 4.55 23.37
N VAL A 22 -0.51 4.80 22.10
CA VAL A 22 0.16 6.05 21.67
C VAL A 22 -0.68 7.28 21.99
N LEU A 23 -2.00 7.22 21.83
CA LEU A 23 -2.90 8.33 22.19
C LEU A 23 -2.90 8.60 23.70
N VAL A 24 -2.91 7.55 24.53
CA VAL A 24 -2.84 7.70 25.99
C VAL A 24 -1.50 8.29 26.41
N GLU A 25 -0.40 7.79 25.83
CA GLU A 25 0.96 8.28 26.10
C GLU A 25 1.12 9.75 25.65
N SER A 26 0.41 10.16 24.59
CA SER A 26 0.39 11.54 24.10
C SER A 26 0.00 12.57 25.16
N PHE A 27 -0.88 12.22 26.10
CA PHE A 27 -1.28 13.15 27.17
C PHE A 27 -0.16 13.43 28.17
N THR A 28 0.85 12.55 28.24
CA THR A 28 2.02 12.72 29.12
C THR A 28 3.15 13.48 28.44
N THR A 29 3.32 13.27 27.13
CA THR A 29 4.40 13.87 26.33
C THR A 29 4.00 15.23 25.74
N LEU A 30 2.72 15.39 25.39
CA LEU A 30 2.06 16.60 24.89
C LEU A 30 0.91 16.98 25.85
N PRO A 31 1.21 17.63 26.99
CA PRO A 31 0.18 18.00 27.95
C PRO A 31 -0.80 19.01 27.35
N ILE A 32 -2.02 19.01 27.88
CA ILE A 32 -3.12 19.88 27.44
C ILE A 32 -2.68 21.34 27.52
N GLY A 33 -2.60 22.01 26.36
CA GLY A 33 -2.13 23.39 26.22
C GLY A 33 -0.82 23.55 25.46
N GLN A 34 -0.05 22.48 25.26
CA GLN A 34 1.04 22.44 24.29
C GLN A 34 0.53 21.86 22.97
N THR A 35 1.01 22.40 21.84
CA THR A 35 0.62 21.95 20.50
C THR A 35 1.81 21.36 19.77
N LEU A 36 1.54 20.53 18.77
CA LEU A 36 2.53 20.14 17.78
C LEU A 36 3.15 21.40 17.14
N GLN A 37 4.44 21.33 16.83
CA GLN A 37 5.16 22.41 16.19
C GLN A 37 4.89 22.41 14.69
N ALA A 38 5.10 23.55 14.02
CA ALA A 38 4.99 23.65 12.57
C ALA A 38 5.89 22.62 11.83
N ALA A 39 7.02 22.24 12.44
CA ALA A 39 7.93 21.21 11.92
C ALA A 39 7.29 19.81 11.87
N ASP A 40 6.41 19.47 12.82
CA ASP A 40 5.71 18.19 12.88
C ASP A 40 4.66 18.07 11.77
N PHE A 41 4.00 19.18 11.45
CA PHE A 41 3.09 19.25 10.31
C PHE A 41 3.83 19.14 8.97
N GLN A 42 5.01 19.76 8.85
CA GLN A 42 5.84 19.65 7.65
C GLN A 42 6.32 18.21 7.44
N THR A 43 6.74 17.51 8.49
CA THR A 43 7.15 16.10 8.40
C THR A 43 5.98 15.18 8.05
N LEU A 44 4.77 15.44 8.55
CA LEU A 44 3.55 14.74 8.13
C LEU A 44 3.29 14.89 6.62
N VAL A 45 3.41 16.11 6.08
CA VAL A 45 3.23 16.36 4.64
C VAL A 45 4.30 15.65 3.81
N LEU A 46 5.57 15.71 4.23
CA LEU A 46 6.67 15.02 3.54
C LEU A 46 6.48 13.49 3.56
N ARG A 47 5.83 12.93 4.58
CA ARG A 47 5.54 11.50 4.67
C ARG A 47 4.59 11.02 3.58
N PHE A 48 3.82 11.89 2.93
CA PHE A 48 3.02 11.53 1.77
C PHE A 48 3.87 10.94 0.62
N SER A 49 5.11 11.43 0.44
CA SER A 49 6.05 10.88 -0.53
C SER A 49 6.37 9.41 -0.24
N TRP A 50 6.58 9.08 1.05
CA TRP A 50 6.83 7.71 1.49
C TRP A 50 5.60 6.81 1.25
N VAL A 51 4.39 7.31 1.45
CA VAL A 51 3.14 6.58 1.15
C VAL A 51 3.06 6.24 -0.34
N MET A 52 3.34 7.22 -1.22
CA MET A 52 3.34 7.01 -2.67
C MET A 52 4.41 6.00 -3.09
N ALA A 53 5.64 6.11 -2.54
CA ALA A 53 6.72 5.18 -2.82
C ALA A 53 6.38 3.75 -2.37
N SER A 54 5.80 3.59 -1.17
CA SER A 54 5.42 2.30 -0.62
C SER A 54 4.29 1.65 -1.43
N ALA A 55 3.29 2.43 -1.83
CA ALA A 55 2.21 1.96 -2.69
C ALA A 55 2.75 1.48 -4.05
N LEU A 56 3.71 2.23 -4.63
CA LEU A 56 4.35 1.85 -5.89
C LEU A 56 5.19 0.58 -5.73
N LEU A 57 5.96 0.43 -4.64
CA LEU A 57 6.74 -0.77 -4.37
C LEU A 57 5.87 -2.04 -4.27
N ILE A 58 4.72 -1.96 -3.62
CA ILE A 58 3.76 -3.06 -3.56
C ILE A 58 3.16 -3.34 -4.95
N GLY A 59 2.82 -2.28 -5.70
CA GLY A 59 2.20 -2.40 -7.03
C GLY A 59 3.15 -2.78 -8.17
N LEU A 60 4.45 -2.54 -8.02
CA LEU A 60 5.46 -2.67 -9.06
C LEU A 60 5.48 -4.06 -9.74
N PRO A 61 5.44 -5.19 -8.99
CA PRO A 61 5.41 -6.52 -9.61
C PRO A 61 4.17 -6.73 -10.48
N ALA A 62 3.01 -6.22 -10.05
CA ALA A 62 1.77 -6.35 -10.81
C ALA A 62 1.78 -5.45 -12.05
N ILE A 63 2.26 -4.21 -11.93
CA ILE A 63 2.36 -3.26 -13.03
C ILE A 63 3.30 -3.79 -14.12
N THR A 64 4.47 -4.29 -13.72
CA THR A 64 5.46 -4.84 -14.66
C THR A 64 4.95 -6.09 -15.36
N ALA A 65 4.29 -7.01 -14.64
CA ALA A 65 3.66 -8.18 -15.24
C ALA A 65 2.57 -7.80 -16.26
N LEU A 66 1.67 -6.87 -15.91
CA LEU A 66 0.64 -6.38 -16.83
C LEU A 66 1.22 -5.65 -18.04
N LEU A 67 2.31 -4.89 -17.84
CA LEU A 67 3.01 -4.23 -18.95
C LEU A 67 3.57 -5.26 -19.93
N ILE A 68 4.18 -6.34 -19.43
CA ILE A 68 4.70 -7.44 -20.27
C ILE A 68 3.55 -8.13 -21.03
N VAL A 69 2.43 -8.39 -20.37
CA VAL A 69 1.24 -8.99 -21.00
C VAL A 69 0.74 -8.07 -22.14
N ASN A 70 0.58 -6.77 -21.86
CA ASN A 70 0.15 -5.81 -22.87
C ASN A 70 1.15 -5.68 -24.03
N LEU A 71 2.45 -5.71 -23.75
CA LEU A 71 3.48 -5.67 -24.79
C LEU A 71 3.44 -6.93 -25.66
N SER A 72 3.29 -8.11 -25.04
CA SER A 72 3.14 -9.40 -25.73
C SER A 72 1.94 -9.38 -26.67
N PHE A 73 0.83 -8.81 -26.21
CA PHE A 73 -0.34 -8.56 -27.05
C PHE A 73 -0.09 -7.60 -28.20
N GLY A 74 0.62 -6.50 -27.94
CA GLY A 74 1.03 -5.57 -28.99
C GLY A 74 1.83 -6.25 -30.11
N VAL A 75 2.73 -7.16 -29.74
CA VAL A 75 3.50 -7.96 -30.71
C VAL A 75 2.60 -8.96 -31.46
N MET A 76 1.68 -9.63 -30.77
CA MET A 76 0.75 -10.59 -31.38
C MET A 76 -0.18 -9.91 -32.40
N MET A 77 -0.69 -8.72 -32.09
CA MET A 77 -1.51 -7.91 -33.00
C MET A 77 -0.77 -7.53 -34.28
N ARG A 78 0.56 -7.33 -34.21
CA ARG A 78 1.40 -7.09 -35.39
C ARG A 78 1.55 -8.36 -36.25
N ALA A 79 1.58 -9.54 -35.65
CA ALA A 79 1.74 -10.82 -36.36
C ALA A 79 0.41 -11.34 -36.95
N ALA A 80 -0.71 -11.12 -36.28
CA ALA A 80 -2.04 -11.53 -36.71
C ALA A 80 -3.03 -10.36 -36.59
N PRO A 81 -3.09 -9.44 -37.57
CA PRO A 81 -3.89 -8.21 -37.50
C PRO A 81 -5.41 -8.45 -37.48
N GLN A 82 -5.84 -9.67 -37.77
CA GLN A 82 -7.24 -10.10 -37.71
C GLN A 82 -7.73 -10.43 -36.29
N LEU A 83 -6.82 -10.59 -35.31
CA LEU A 83 -7.23 -10.73 -33.91
C LEU A 83 -7.71 -9.38 -33.42
N ASN A 84 -9.01 -9.23 -33.15
CA ASN A 84 -9.53 -8.02 -32.54
C ASN A 84 -9.10 -7.95 -31.06
N ILE A 85 -8.37 -6.89 -30.69
CA ILE A 85 -7.88 -6.68 -29.32
C ILE A 85 -9.02 -6.61 -28.30
N PHE A 86 -10.20 -6.15 -28.70
CA PHE A 86 -11.38 -6.14 -27.84
C PHE A 86 -11.99 -7.52 -27.64
N SER A 87 -11.91 -8.39 -28.65
CA SER A 87 -12.49 -9.74 -28.57
C SER A 87 -11.59 -10.73 -27.84
N VAL A 88 -10.26 -10.60 -27.94
CA VAL A 88 -9.31 -11.58 -27.38
C VAL A 88 -8.40 -10.98 -26.30
N GLY A 89 -7.98 -9.73 -26.46
CA GLY A 89 -7.06 -9.08 -25.52
C GLY A 89 -7.69 -8.84 -24.15
N PHE A 90 -8.90 -8.26 -24.12
CA PHE A 90 -9.57 -7.95 -22.85
C PHE A 90 -9.85 -9.19 -21.97
N PRO A 91 -10.45 -10.29 -22.49
CA PRO A 91 -10.65 -11.50 -21.68
C PRO A 91 -9.35 -12.08 -21.13
N LEU A 92 -8.28 -12.12 -21.93
CA LEU A 92 -7.00 -12.66 -21.46
C LEU A 92 -6.36 -11.76 -20.39
N THR A 93 -6.33 -10.43 -20.61
CA THR A 93 -5.78 -9.49 -19.63
C THR A 93 -6.55 -9.54 -18.32
N LEU A 94 -7.86 -9.82 -18.35
CA LEU A 94 -8.67 -10.04 -17.16
C LEU A 94 -8.24 -11.32 -16.42
N VAL A 95 -8.06 -12.44 -17.12
CA VAL A 95 -7.58 -13.70 -16.53
C VAL A 95 -6.19 -13.53 -15.92
N PHE A 96 -5.24 -12.93 -16.65
CA PHE A 96 -3.91 -12.64 -16.13
C PHE A 96 -3.94 -11.65 -14.97
N GLY A 97 -4.79 -10.62 -15.04
CA GLY A 97 -4.97 -9.66 -13.95
C GLY A 97 -5.46 -10.32 -12.67
N LEU A 98 -6.44 -11.22 -12.76
CA LEU A 98 -6.91 -12.00 -11.61
C LEU A 98 -5.82 -12.92 -11.06
N PHE A 99 -5.05 -13.58 -11.94
CA PHE A 99 -3.92 -14.41 -11.52
C PHE A 99 -2.85 -13.61 -10.78
N ILE A 100 -2.48 -12.44 -11.30
CA ILE A 100 -1.53 -11.52 -10.67
C ILE A 100 -2.06 -11.04 -9.31
N LEU A 101 -3.35 -10.68 -9.23
CA LEU A 101 -3.97 -10.29 -7.97
C LEU A 101 -3.92 -11.42 -6.93
N TRP A 102 -4.18 -12.66 -7.33
CA TRP A 102 -4.11 -13.82 -6.44
C TRP A 102 -2.70 -14.01 -5.88
N VAL A 103 -1.67 -13.94 -6.72
CA VAL A 103 -0.26 -14.00 -6.29
C VAL A 103 0.09 -12.83 -5.37
N LEU A 104 -0.34 -11.61 -5.71
CA LEU A 104 -0.05 -10.42 -4.94
C LEU A 104 -0.65 -10.51 -3.53
N LEU A 105 -1.90 -10.96 -3.42
CA LEU A 105 -2.59 -11.14 -2.13
C LEU A 105 -1.83 -12.08 -1.20
N GLY A 106 -1.25 -13.17 -1.72
CA GLY A 106 -0.43 -14.10 -0.93
C GLY A 106 0.81 -13.45 -0.30
N ASN A 107 1.43 -12.49 -0.99
CA ASN A 107 2.62 -11.79 -0.52
C ASN A 107 2.32 -10.50 0.27
N THR A 108 1.10 -9.97 0.19
CA THR A 108 0.74 -8.65 0.76
C THR A 108 0.85 -8.64 2.29
N ALA A 109 0.56 -9.76 2.96
CA ALA A 109 0.58 -9.83 4.43
C ALA A 109 1.97 -9.55 5.02
N GLY A 110 3.03 -10.10 4.42
CA GLY A 110 4.41 -9.86 4.88
C GLY A 110 4.85 -8.41 4.64
N GLN A 111 4.54 -7.85 3.47
CA GLN A 111 4.82 -6.45 3.15
C GLN A 111 4.06 -5.49 4.07
N TYR A 112 2.81 -5.82 4.40
CA TYR A 112 1.98 -5.03 5.29
C TYR A 112 2.58 -4.92 6.70
N HIS A 113 3.07 -6.03 7.26
CA HIS A 113 3.67 -6.03 8.60
C HIS A 113 4.85 -5.05 8.70
N MET A 114 5.75 -5.06 7.71
CA MET A 114 6.91 -4.15 7.68
C MET A 114 6.48 -2.68 7.59
N LEU A 115 5.50 -2.37 6.74
CA LEU A 115 5.02 -1.00 6.58
C LEU A 115 4.25 -0.50 7.81
N VAL A 116 3.46 -1.36 8.45
CA VAL A 116 2.67 -0.97 9.61
C VAL A 116 3.58 -0.72 10.82
N SER A 117 4.62 -1.53 11.01
CA SER A 117 5.59 -1.31 12.10
C SER A 117 6.29 0.03 11.93
N ASP A 118 6.73 0.38 10.71
CA ASP A 118 7.41 1.65 10.44
C ASP A 118 6.49 2.85 10.70
N VAL A 119 5.20 2.74 10.35
CA VAL A 119 4.21 3.80 10.59
C VAL A 119 3.90 3.95 12.08
N LEU A 120 3.73 2.84 12.80
CA LEU A 120 3.42 2.86 14.23
C LEU A 120 4.60 3.41 15.06
N ILE A 121 5.83 3.05 14.71
CA ILE A 121 7.04 3.62 15.34
C ILE A 121 7.11 5.12 15.06
N TRP A 122 6.90 5.54 13.81
CA TRP A 122 6.92 6.95 13.45
C TRP A 122 5.83 7.77 14.17
N LEU A 123 4.61 7.23 14.31
CA LEU A 123 3.55 7.85 15.10
C LEU A 123 3.97 8.04 16.56
N ARG A 124 4.69 7.07 17.11
CA ARG A 124 5.22 7.13 18.47
C ARG A 124 6.28 8.23 18.62
N GLU A 125 7.19 8.32 17.66
CA GLU A 125 8.23 9.36 17.61
C GLU A 125 7.65 10.77 17.49
N MET A 126 6.62 10.98 16.65
CA MET A 126 5.93 12.27 16.53
C MET A 126 5.35 12.75 17.86
N VAL A 127 4.83 11.81 18.64
CA VAL A 127 4.21 12.11 19.93
C VAL A 127 5.24 12.17 21.06
N GLY A 128 6.50 11.79 20.82
CA GLY A 128 7.53 11.70 21.86
C GLY A 128 7.31 10.56 22.86
N ALA A 129 6.46 9.59 22.49
CA ALA A 129 6.15 8.40 23.25
C ALA A 129 7.35 7.42 23.20
N ARG A 130 7.66 6.72 24.31
CA ARG A 130 8.91 5.97 24.54
C ARG A 130 8.76 4.46 24.57
#